data_AF-A0A162STC3-F1
#
_entry.id   AF-A0A162STC3-F1
#
_cell.length_a   1.000
_cell.length_b   1.000
_cell.length_c   1.000
_cell.angle_alpha   90.00
_cell.angle_beta   90.00
_cell.angle_gamma   90.00
#
_symmetry.space_group_name_H-M   'P 1'
#
loop_
_entity.id
_entity.type
_entity.pdbx_description
1 polymer ?
#
loop_
_entity_poly.entity_id
_entity_poly.type
_entity_poly.pdbx_seq_one_letter_code
_entity_poly.pdbx_strand_id
1 'polypeptide(L)'
;MIELENMIENTKAELIFINSKGEALVNDKNFAIENNTIYNVEMQRGKHKNLPKRLRYYQGSIDLDLISKGEDYRGLTKSYIIFICTFDLFNKGRHKYTFQNVCLEDNSIILNDEAQKIILNTKGIMKDLSEELLEFLAYVEDSTDDTVKHAKGNLVKSIHKRVQEVKNDISVEVEFMTLLERDREKIEEGREVGREEGILLTKKVLKLSTEGYTISQISKECNISEDQVKKILEQYYNI
;
A
#
# COMPACT_ATOMS: atom_id res chain seq x y z
N MET A 1 15.39 16.29 2.18
CA MET A 1 16.19 15.04 2.19
C MET A 1 16.45 14.64 3.61
N ILE A 2 17.12 15.49 4.41
CA ILE A 2 17.28 15.33 5.86
C ILE A 2 15.94 15.13 6.59
N GLU A 3 14.90 15.91 6.26
CA GLU A 3 13.55 15.74 6.84
C GLU A 3 12.94 14.36 6.55
N LEU A 4 13.24 13.74 5.40
CA LEU A 4 12.76 12.41 5.03
C LEU A 4 13.59 11.30 5.70
N GLU A 5 14.89 11.52 5.90
CA GLU A 5 15.80 10.60 6.59
C GLU A 5 15.46 10.52 8.09
N ASN A 6 15.40 11.67 8.78
CA ASN A 6 14.99 11.75 10.19
C ASN A 6 13.60 11.14 10.40
N MET A 7 12.68 11.42 9.49
CA MET A 7 11.34 10.85 9.52
C MET A 7 11.36 9.32 9.34
N ILE A 8 12.12 8.76 8.40
CA ILE A 8 12.22 7.29 8.24
C ILE A 8 12.81 6.66 9.52
N GLU A 9 13.81 7.30 10.12
CA GLU A 9 14.44 6.83 11.36
C GLU A 9 13.47 6.85 12.55
N ASN A 10 12.73 7.95 12.73
CA ASN A 10 11.80 8.15 13.84
C ASN A 10 10.49 7.39 13.66
N THR A 11 10.05 7.18 12.42
CA THR A 11 8.72 6.61 12.18
C THR A 11 8.74 5.13 12.51
N LYS A 12 9.69 4.28 12.05
CA LYS A 12 9.54 2.82 12.27
C LYS A 12 10.79 1.93 12.26
N ALA A 13 10.85 1.10 13.31
CA ALA A 13 11.44 -0.23 13.25
C ALA A 13 10.41 -1.37 13.31
N GLU A 14 9.20 -1.10 13.81
CA GLU A 14 8.11 -2.07 13.84
C GLU A 14 7.67 -2.50 12.43
N LEU A 15 7.49 -1.56 11.48
CA LEU A 15 7.18 -1.91 10.06
C LEU A 15 8.25 -2.81 9.44
N ILE A 16 9.50 -2.62 9.81
CA ILE A 16 10.64 -3.30 9.16
C ILE A 16 10.84 -4.69 9.78
N PHE A 17 10.53 -4.85 11.07
CA PHE A 17 10.42 -6.17 11.69
C PHE A 17 9.35 -7.03 11.01
N ILE A 18 8.17 -6.46 10.83
CA ILE A 18 7.01 -7.08 10.16
C ILE A 18 7.39 -7.53 8.73
N ASN A 19 8.17 -6.71 8.00
CA ASN A 19 8.69 -7.03 6.66
C ASN A 19 9.62 -8.26 6.61
N SER A 20 10.38 -8.54 7.69
CA SER A 20 11.32 -9.68 7.73
C SER A 20 10.65 -11.04 7.96
N LYS A 21 9.41 -11.06 8.46
CA LYS A 21 8.59 -12.28 8.62
C LYS A 21 7.50 -12.44 7.53
N GLY A 22 7.39 -11.48 6.60
CA GLY A 22 6.79 -11.73 5.28
C GLY A 22 5.41 -11.15 5.00
N GLU A 23 4.74 -10.46 5.93
CA GLU A 23 3.42 -9.86 5.67
C GLU A 23 3.29 -8.53 6.42
N ALA A 24 3.00 -7.45 5.68
CA ALA A 24 2.86 -6.11 6.23
C ALA A 24 1.53 -5.98 6.99
N LEU A 25 1.60 -5.71 8.29
CA LEU A 25 0.46 -5.18 9.04
C LEU A 25 0.10 -3.82 8.45
N VAL A 26 -0.99 -3.82 7.70
CA VAL A 26 -1.80 -2.63 7.41
C VAL A 26 -2.45 -2.22 8.73
N ASN A 27 -1.66 -1.69 9.67
CA ASN A 27 -2.21 -0.89 10.75
C ASN A 27 -2.46 0.50 10.16
N ASP A 28 -3.68 0.68 9.66
CA ASP A 28 -4.25 1.90 9.08
C ASP A 28 -4.13 3.18 9.95
N LYS A 29 -3.50 3.11 11.14
CA LYS A 29 -3.53 4.18 12.16
C LYS A 29 -2.19 4.54 12.81
N ASN A 30 -1.05 4.00 12.39
CA ASN A 30 0.23 4.37 13.01
C ASN A 30 0.88 5.52 12.23
N PHE A 31 0.78 6.73 12.77
CA PHE A 31 1.52 7.91 12.33
C PHE A 31 2.46 8.42 13.42
N ALA A 32 3.63 8.90 13.02
CA ALA A 32 4.56 9.59 13.90
C ALA A 32 4.28 11.09 13.88
N ILE A 33 4.49 11.76 15.01
CA ILE A 33 4.42 13.21 15.12
C ILE A 33 5.82 13.72 15.46
N GLU A 34 6.38 14.57 14.62
CA GLU A 34 7.65 15.24 14.87
C GLU A 34 7.53 16.70 14.46
N ASN A 35 7.93 17.64 15.32
CA ASN A 35 7.87 19.09 15.07
C ASN A 35 6.52 19.56 14.53
N ASN A 36 5.42 19.10 15.14
CA ASN A 36 4.05 19.41 14.72
C ASN A 36 3.74 19.02 13.26
N THR A 37 4.40 17.97 12.76
CA THR A 37 4.16 17.38 11.44
C THR A 37 3.82 15.91 11.61
N ILE A 38 2.79 15.45 10.91
CA ILE A 38 2.34 14.07 10.91
C ILE A 38 2.97 13.30 9.76
N TYR A 39 3.43 12.09 10.07
CA TYR A 39 4.03 11.17 9.12
C TYR A 39 3.33 9.82 9.17
N ASN A 40 2.61 9.48 8.11
CA ASN A 40 2.09 8.16 7.89
C ASN A 40 2.97 7.45 6.86
N VAL A 41 3.57 6.33 7.26
CA VAL A 41 4.46 5.54 6.39
C VAL A 41 3.92 4.13 6.27
N GLU A 42 3.82 3.62 5.05
CA GLU A 42 3.40 2.25 4.76
C GLU A 42 4.31 1.61 3.70
N MET A 43 4.52 0.30 3.82
CA MET A 43 5.20 -0.50 2.80
C MET A 43 4.19 -1.25 1.93
N GLN A 44 4.40 -1.25 0.62
CA GLN A 44 3.58 -1.99 -0.33
C GLN A 44 4.44 -2.99 -1.12
N ARG A 45 4.20 -4.27 -0.88
CA ARG A 45 4.69 -5.37 -1.73
C ARG A 45 3.62 -5.70 -2.78
N GLY A 46 3.97 -5.68 -4.06
CA GLY A 46 3.06 -6.02 -5.15
C GLY A 46 2.16 -4.88 -5.67
N LYS A 47 1.84 -4.93 -6.97
CA LYS A 47 1.07 -3.88 -7.68
C LYS A 47 -0.43 -4.01 -7.40
N HIS A 48 -0.94 -3.33 -6.37
CA HIS A 48 -2.38 -3.16 -6.18
C HIS A 48 -2.90 -1.89 -6.86
N LYS A 49 -4.08 -1.98 -7.49
CA LYS A 49 -4.67 -0.89 -8.30
C LYS A 49 -5.21 0.30 -7.49
N ASN A 50 -5.28 0.21 -6.17
CA ASN A 50 -5.98 1.18 -5.31
C ASN A 50 -5.05 2.14 -4.54
N LEU A 51 -3.72 2.06 -4.70
CA LEU A 51 -2.76 2.87 -3.93
C LEU A 51 -3.07 4.39 -3.96
N PRO A 52 -3.38 5.04 -5.10
CA PRO A 52 -3.75 6.45 -5.10
C PRO A 52 -4.99 6.79 -4.27
N LYS A 53 -5.99 5.87 -4.22
CA LYS A 53 -7.19 6.05 -3.40
C LYS A 53 -6.88 5.86 -1.92
N ARG A 54 -5.97 4.94 -1.57
CA ARG A 54 -5.51 4.73 -0.19
C ARG A 54 -4.76 5.94 0.34
N LEU A 55 -3.88 6.54 -0.46
CA LEU A 55 -3.23 7.82 -0.13
C LEU A 55 -4.25 8.92 0.22
N ARG A 56 -5.37 9.01 -0.52
CA ARG A 56 -6.44 9.95 -0.19
C ARG A 56 -7.20 9.57 1.08
N TYR A 57 -7.50 8.29 1.26
CA TYR A 57 -8.20 7.79 2.44
C TYR A 57 -7.40 8.07 3.73
N TYR A 58 -6.10 7.79 3.74
CA TYR A 58 -5.25 8.07 4.90
C TYR A 58 -5.14 9.56 5.23
N GLN A 59 -5.16 10.43 4.22
CA GLN A 59 -5.21 11.88 4.47
C GLN A 59 -6.47 12.23 5.23
N GLY A 60 -7.63 11.81 4.72
CA GLY A 60 -8.91 12.12 5.37
C GLY A 60 -9.00 11.54 6.77
N SER A 61 -8.48 10.33 6.99
CA SER A 61 -8.45 9.72 8.33
C SER A 61 -7.59 10.52 9.31
N ILE A 62 -6.40 10.98 8.88
CA ILE A 62 -5.53 11.83 9.71
C ILE A 62 -6.23 13.16 10.03
N ASP A 63 -6.83 13.81 9.03
CA ASP A 63 -7.51 15.09 9.22
C ASP A 63 -8.69 14.96 10.21
N LEU A 64 -9.42 13.83 10.19
CA LEU A 64 -10.50 13.53 11.14
C LEU A 64 -10.01 13.22 12.55
N ASP A 65 -8.82 12.63 12.69
CA ASP A 65 -8.20 12.37 13.99
C ASP A 65 -7.61 13.65 14.62
N LEU A 66 -7.25 14.63 13.78
CA LEU A 66 -6.68 15.92 14.19
C LEU A 66 -7.72 16.92 14.70
N ILE A 67 -8.84 17.03 14.00
CA ILE A 67 -9.86 18.05 14.30
C ILE A 67 -11.26 17.45 14.36
N SER A 68 -12.02 17.86 15.39
CA SER A 68 -13.42 17.51 15.58
C SER A 68 -14.37 18.49 14.90
N LYS A 69 -15.64 18.10 14.79
CA LYS A 69 -16.68 18.95 14.21
C LYS A 69 -16.78 20.29 14.96
N GLY A 70 -16.59 21.39 14.23
CA GLY A 70 -16.70 22.76 14.76
C GLY A 70 -15.37 23.35 15.26
N GLU A 71 -14.28 22.58 15.18
CA GLU A 71 -12.93 23.10 15.47
C GLU A 71 -12.35 23.90 14.31
N ASP A 72 -11.31 24.67 14.61
CA ASP A 72 -10.65 25.54 13.65
C ASP A 72 -9.70 24.74 12.75
N TYR A 73 -9.76 24.97 11.43
CA TYR A 73 -8.89 24.30 10.45
C TYR A 73 -7.40 24.62 10.63
N ARG A 74 -7.05 25.67 11.38
CA ARG A 74 -5.65 25.92 11.81
C ARG A 74 -5.09 24.83 12.72
N GLY A 75 -5.95 23.95 13.25
CA GLY A 75 -5.54 22.73 13.95
C GLY A 75 -5.03 21.62 13.03
N LEU A 76 -5.26 21.72 11.71
CA LEU A 76 -4.67 20.80 10.75
C LEU A 76 -3.17 21.05 10.66
N THR A 77 -2.40 20.02 10.98
CA THR A 77 -0.95 20.07 10.93
C THR A 77 -0.44 19.60 9.58
N LYS A 78 0.78 20.03 9.23
CA LYS A 78 1.50 19.53 8.06
C LYS A 78 1.52 18.01 8.09
N SER A 79 1.24 17.38 6.96
CA SER A 79 1.12 15.92 6.90
C SER A 79 1.79 15.32 5.67
N TYR A 80 2.39 14.16 5.90
CA TYR A 80 3.06 13.35 4.88
C TYR A 80 2.50 11.94 4.90
N ILE A 81 2.03 11.48 3.74
CA ILE A 81 1.63 10.09 3.55
C ILE A 81 2.61 9.45 2.58
N ILE A 82 3.27 8.39 3.03
CA ILE A 82 4.45 7.85 2.38
C ILE A 82 4.28 6.38 2.14
N PHE A 83 4.33 6.00 0.87
CA PHE A 83 4.35 4.62 0.46
C PHE A 83 5.75 4.22 0.02
N ILE A 84 6.29 3.16 0.59
CA ILE A 84 7.54 2.53 0.17
C ILE A 84 7.19 1.28 -0.63
N CYS A 85 7.40 1.31 -1.94
CA CYS A 85 7.00 0.26 -2.88
C CYS A 85 8.21 -0.56 -3.34
N THR A 86 8.08 -1.89 -3.40
CA THR A 86 9.09 -2.77 -4.03
C THR A 86 8.99 -2.83 -5.55
N PHE A 87 8.28 -1.88 -6.15
CA PHE A 87 8.01 -1.76 -7.58
C PHE A 87 7.81 -0.30 -7.96
N ASP A 88 8.08 0.03 -9.22
CA ASP A 88 7.75 1.35 -9.76
C ASP A 88 6.25 1.41 -10.12
N LEU A 89 5.49 2.23 -9.39
CA LEU A 89 4.05 2.40 -9.60
C LEU A 89 3.71 3.05 -10.95
N PHE A 90 4.54 3.99 -11.42
CA PHE A 90 4.27 4.78 -12.63
C PHE A 90 5.12 4.36 -13.83
N ASN A 91 6.07 3.44 -13.63
CA ASN A 91 7.04 2.99 -14.63
C ASN A 91 7.80 4.20 -15.25
N LYS A 92 8.21 5.17 -14.42
CA LYS A 92 8.98 6.36 -14.83
C LYS A 92 10.43 6.33 -14.32
N GLY A 93 10.83 5.30 -13.58
CA GLY A 93 12.21 5.05 -13.15
C GLY A 93 12.72 5.98 -12.05
N ARG A 94 11.86 6.79 -11.41
CA ARG A 94 12.27 7.61 -10.24
C ARG A 94 12.41 6.73 -9.02
N HIS A 95 13.24 7.06 -8.04
CA HIS A 95 13.09 6.45 -6.70
C HIS A 95 12.04 7.19 -5.89
N LYS A 96 11.83 8.49 -6.15
CA LYS A 96 10.87 9.32 -5.41
C LYS A 96 9.87 10.00 -6.32
N TYR A 97 8.59 9.82 -6.00
CA TYR A 97 7.50 10.62 -6.51
C TYR A 97 6.93 11.45 -5.35
N THR A 98 6.79 12.76 -5.55
CA THR A 98 6.17 13.66 -4.58
C THR A 98 4.98 14.33 -5.23
N PHE A 99 3.84 14.32 -4.53
CA PHE A 99 2.59 14.88 -4.99
C PHE A 99 2.07 15.89 -3.96
N GLN A 100 1.56 17.00 -4.49
CA GLN A 100 0.88 18.06 -3.77
C GLN A 100 -0.22 18.62 -4.67
N ASN A 101 -1.13 19.41 -4.11
CA ASN A 101 -2.18 20.06 -4.89
C ASN A 101 -1.61 21.24 -5.68
N VAL A 102 -1.80 21.20 -7.00
CA VAL A 102 -1.39 22.25 -7.95
C VAL A 102 -2.62 22.72 -8.74
N CYS A 103 -2.66 23.99 -9.12
CA CYS A 103 -3.69 24.51 -10.01
C CYS A 103 -3.49 23.93 -11.42
N LEU A 104 -4.56 23.45 -12.05
CA LEU A 104 -4.49 22.82 -13.37
C LEU A 104 -4.45 23.86 -14.49
N GLU A 105 -5.00 25.04 -14.25
CA GLU A 105 -5.01 26.18 -15.15
C GLU A 105 -3.66 26.91 -15.15
N ASP A 106 -2.97 26.92 -14.00
CA ASP A 106 -1.63 27.49 -13.82
C ASP A 106 -0.78 26.61 -12.89
N ASN A 107 0.04 25.74 -13.47
CA ASN A 107 0.90 24.82 -12.73
C ASN A 107 2.00 25.50 -11.89
N SER A 108 2.18 26.82 -11.98
CA SER A 108 3.07 27.56 -11.09
C SER A 108 2.43 27.82 -9.71
N ILE A 109 1.10 27.70 -9.61
CA ILE A 109 0.35 27.92 -8.37
C ILE A 109 0.21 26.59 -7.61
N ILE A 110 0.70 26.59 -6.37
CA ILE A 110 0.61 25.48 -5.43
C ILE A 110 -0.44 25.86 -4.37
N LEU A 111 -1.37 24.95 -4.07
CA LEU A 111 -2.45 25.21 -3.10
C LEU A 111 -1.93 25.50 -1.68
N ASN A 112 -0.78 24.92 -1.34
CA ASN A 112 -0.09 25.08 -0.07
C ASN A 112 -0.95 24.73 1.15
N ASP A 113 -1.68 23.61 1.06
CA ASP A 113 -2.48 23.01 2.13
C ASP A 113 -1.66 22.11 3.08
N GLU A 114 -0.33 22.15 2.97
CA GLU A 114 0.63 21.43 3.82
C GLU A 114 0.47 19.89 3.85
N ALA A 115 -0.32 19.34 2.92
CA ALA A 115 -0.56 17.92 2.75
C ALA A 115 0.25 17.38 1.55
N GLN A 116 1.21 16.49 1.81
CA GLN A 116 2.07 15.92 0.77
C GLN A 116 1.98 14.39 0.76
N LYS A 117 2.03 13.83 -0.45
CA LYS A 117 2.06 12.37 -0.67
C LYS A 117 3.38 12.00 -1.32
N ILE A 118 4.09 11.05 -0.74
CA ILE A 118 5.38 10.59 -1.24
C ILE A 118 5.29 9.11 -1.57
N ILE A 119 5.81 8.72 -2.73
CA ILE A 119 6.00 7.32 -3.08
C ILE A 119 7.49 7.11 -3.30
N LEU A 120 8.09 6.33 -2.41
CA LEU A 120 9.43 5.82 -2.57
C LEU A 120 9.37 4.46 -3.25
N ASN A 121 10.26 4.19 -4.19
CA ASN A 121 10.35 2.87 -4.79
C ASN A 121 11.78 2.39 -5.00
N THR A 122 11.95 1.11 -4.71
CA THR A 122 13.24 0.41 -4.70
C THR A 122 13.76 0.11 -6.12
N LYS A 123 12.89 0.15 -7.12
CA LYS A 123 13.22 -0.14 -8.54
C LYS A 123 13.54 1.11 -9.36
N GLY A 124 13.68 2.27 -8.72
CA GLY A 124 14.15 3.48 -9.38
C GLY A 124 15.56 3.31 -9.95
N ILE A 125 15.88 4.15 -10.92
CA ILE A 125 17.19 4.20 -11.61
C ILE A 125 17.73 5.63 -11.72
N MET A 126 16.92 6.63 -11.34
CA MET A 126 17.31 8.04 -11.37
C MET A 126 18.15 8.40 -10.15
N LYS A 127 19.03 9.39 -10.28
CA LYS A 127 19.78 9.94 -9.14
C LYS A 127 18.98 11.04 -8.45
N ASP A 128 17.90 10.67 -7.77
CA ASP A 128 16.93 11.59 -7.13
C ASP A 128 16.82 11.45 -5.60
N LEU A 129 17.65 10.59 -5.00
CA LEU A 129 17.79 10.40 -3.55
C LEU A 129 19.26 10.46 -3.10
N SER A 130 19.45 10.61 -1.79
CA SER A 130 20.75 10.50 -1.10
C SER A 130 21.21 9.04 -1.04
N GLU A 131 22.53 8.83 -0.89
CA GLU A 131 23.08 7.47 -0.74
C GLU A 131 22.46 6.73 0.45
N GLU A 132 22.23 7.42 1.57
CA GLU A 132 21.63 6.82 2.77
C GLU A 132 20.19 6.31 2.55
N LEU A 133 19.38 7.05 1.78
CA LEU A 133 18.04 6.58 1.41
C LEU A 133 18.06 5.47 0.35
N LEU A 134 19.05 5.47 -0.54
CA LEU A 134 19.24 4.36 -1.49
C LEU A 134 19.63 3.08 -0.75
N GLU A 135 20.53 3.17 0.24
CA GLU A 135 20.87 2.06 1.13
C GLU A 135 19.65 1.56 1.89
N PHE A 136 18.81 2.47 2.39
CA PHE A 136 17.54 2.10 3.02
C PHE A 136 16.59 1.37 2.06
N LEU A 137 16.43 1.85 0.83
CA LEU A 137 15.60 1.17 -0.17
C LEU A 137 16.16 -0.20 -0.56
N ALA A 138 17.48 -0.37 -0.58
CA ALA A 138 18.11 -1.68 -0.78
C ALA A 138 17.83 -2.62 0.40
N TYR A 139 17.94 -2.11 1.63
CA TYR A 139 17.64 -2.86 2.85
C TYR A 139 16.15 -3.27 2.96
N VAL A 140 15.24 -2.47 2.39
CA VAL A 140 13.81 -2.82 2.28
C VAL A 140 13.58 -4.07 1.43
N GLU A 141 14.40 -4.29 0.40
CA GLU A 141 14.37 -5.48 -0.46
C GLU A 141 15.04 -6.68 0.21
N ASP A 142 16.20 -6.46 0.83
CA ASP A 142 16.97 -7.50 1.51
C ASP A 142 17.44 -7.06 2.90
N SER A 143 16.66 -7.43 3.91
CA SER A 143 16.84 -6.97 5.28
C SER A 143 17.81 -7.85 6.10
N THR A 144 18.98 -8.17 5.54
CA THR A 144 19.99 -9.08 6.13
C THR A 144 21.12 -8.35 6.86
N ASP A 145 21.80 -9.04 7.78
CA ASP A 145 22.97 -8.51 8.47
C ASP A 145 24.09 -8.10 7.50
N ASP A 146 24.23 -8.83 6.38
CA ASP A 146 25.25 -8.54 5.37
C ASP A 146 24.93 -7.24 4.63
N THR A 147 23.66 -7.00 4.26
CA THR A 147 23.22 -5.72 3.70
C THR A 147 23.52 -4.55 4.65
N VAL A 148 23.37 -4.75 5.96
CA VAL A 148 23.69 -3.72 6.97
C VAL A 148 25.19 -3.49 7.15
N LYS A 149 26.01 -4.54 7.11
CA LYS A 149 27.48 -4.41 7.18
C LYS A 149 28.04 -3.56 6.03
N HIS A 150 27.42 -3.67 4.86
CA HIS A 150 27.82 -2.93 3.67
C HIS A 150 27.24 -1.51 3.60
N ALA A 151 26.26 -1.18 4.45
CA ALA A 151 25.71 0.17 4.53
C ALA A 151 26.75 1.16 5.12
N LYS A 152 26.97 2.27 4.41
CA LYS A 152 27.86 3.33 4.87
C LYS A 152 27.15 4.23 5.89
N GLY A 153 25.88 4.53 5.63
CA GLY A 153 25.04 5.38 6.48
C GLY A 153 24.77 4.78 7.86
N ASN A 154 24.18 5.61 8.72
CA ASN A 154 23.75 5.18 10.06
C ASN A 154 22.28 4.78 10.06
N LEU A 155 21.46 5.34 9.16
CA LEU A 155 20.02 5.06 9.07
C LEU A 155 19.70 3.57 9.05
N VAL A 156 20.29 2.82 8.11
CA VAL A 156 20.06 1.37 7.99
C VAL A 156 20.51 0.61 9.24
N LYS A 157 21.61 1.03 9.87
CA LYS A 157 22.13 0.41 11.10
C LYS A 157 21.20 0.68 12.29
N SER A 158 20.75 1.92 12.47
CA SER A 158 19.78 2.31 13.50
C SER A 158 18.50 1.51 13.37
N ILE A 159 17.95 1.50 12.16
CA ILE A 159 16.75 0.73 11.79
C ILE A 159 16.93 -0.74 12.10
N HIS A 160 18.01 -1.35 11.62
CA HIS A 160 18.25 -2.78 11.76
C HIS A 160 18.40 -3.16 13.23
N LYS A 161 19.13 -2.38 14.02
CA LYS A 161 19.24 -2.59 15.47
C LYS A 161 17.85 -2.62 16.12
N ARG A 162 17.02 -1.62 15.83
CA ARG A 162 15.68 -1.53 16.40
C ARG A 162 14.77 -2.67 15.89
N VAL A 163 14.93 -3.13 14.66
CA VAL A 163 14.26 -4.34 14.13
C VAL A 163 14.65 -5.57 14.93
N GLN A 164 15.93 -5.75 15.25
CA GLN A 164 16.40 -6.88 16.07
C GLN A 164 15.87 -6.80 17.50
N GLU A 165 15.72 -5.60 18.07
CA GLU A 165 15.09 -5.42 19.39
C GLU A 165 13.62 -5.86 19.36
N VAL A 166 12.85 -5.41 18.36
CA VAL A 166 11.44 -5.79 18.21
C VAL A 166 11.29 -7.30 17.91
N LYS A 167 12.22 -7.90 17.15
CA LYS A 167 12.29 -9.36 16.90
C LYS A 167 12.31 -10.18 18.17
N ASN A 168 12.99 -9.68 19.19
CA ASN A 168 13.20 -10.38 20.45
C ASN A 168 12.09 -10.09 21.47
N ASP A 169 11.08 -9.28 21.11
CA ASP A 169 9.94 -9.00 21.97
C ASP A 169 8.80 -10.00 21.70
N ILE A 170 8.54 -10.85 22.69
CA ILE A 170 7.52 -11.90 22.65
C ILE A 170 6.11 -11.31 22.47
N SER A 171 5.84 -10.11 23.01
CA SER A 171 4.52 -9.50 22.91
C SER A 171 4.16 -9.12 21.47
N VAL A 172 5.15 -8.62 20.73
CA VAL A 172 5.01 -8.25 19.31
C VAL A 172 4.90 -9.50 18.44
N GLU A 173 5.57 -10.60 18.80
CA GLU A 173 5.41 -11.88 18.12
C GLU A 173 3.98 -12.42 18.26
N VAL A 174 3.38 -12.34 19.45
CA VAL A 174 1.98 -12.75 19.68
C VAL A 174 1.01 -11.87 18.88
N GLU A 175 1.16 -10.54 18.93
CA GLU A 175 0.30 -9.62 18.17
C GLU A 175 0.39 -9.88 16.65
N PHE A 176 1.60 -10.14 16.15
CA PHE A 176 1.82 -10.49 14.75
C PHE A 176 1.12 -11.81 14.38
N MET A 177 1.24 -12.86 15.19
CA MET A 177 0.57 -14.15 14.94
C MET A 177 -0.95 -14.00 14.89
N THR A 178 -1.54 -13.25 15.81
CA THR A 178 -2.99 -12.97 15.80
C THR A 178 -3.43 -12.24 14.53
N LEU A 179 -2.62 -11.30 14.04
CA LEU A 179 -2.93 -10.57 12.82
C LEU A 179 -2.82 -11.43 11.57
N LEU A 180 -1.81 -12.31 11.49
CA LEU A 180 -1.68 -13.31 10.41
C LEU A 180 -2.89 -14.24 10.36
N GLU A 181 -3.39 -14.69 11.53
CA GLU A 181 -4.59 -15.53 11.61
C GLU A 181 -5.81 -14.79 11.04
N ARG A 182 -6.02 -13.53 11.44
CA ARG A 182 -7.13 -12.70 10.93
C ARG A 182 -7.04 -12.44 9.43
N ASP A 183 -5.84 -12.22 8.89
CA ASP A 183 -5.67 -11.99 7.45
C ASP A 183 -5.88 -13.28 6.65
N ARG A 184 -5.47 -14.44 7.18
CA ARG A 184 -5.81 -15.75 6.59
C ARG A 184 -7.31 -16.00 6.57
N GLU A 185 -8.00 -15.72 7.68
CA GLU A 185 -9.46 -15.83 7.74
C GLU A 185 -10.14 -14.95 6.68
N LYS A 186 -9.75 -13.68 6.57
CA LYS A 186 -10.29 -12.78 5.52
C LYS A 186 -10.00 -13.24 4.10
N ILE A 187 -8.82 -13.78 3.83
CA ILE A 187 -8.49 -14.33 2.51
C ILE A 187 -9.37 -15.54 2.20
N GLU A 188 -9.60 -16.41 3.19
CA GLU A 188 -10.45 -17.58 3.02
C GLU A 188 -11.92 -17.18 2.83
N GLU A 189 -12.44 -16.24 3.63
CA GLU A 189 -13.76 -15.64 3.43
C GLU A 189 -13.88 -15.04 2.02
N GLY A 190 -12.88 -14.28 1.57
CA GLY A 190 -12.86 -13.70 0.22
C GLY A 190 -12.85 -14.74 -0.89
N ARG A 191 -12.19 -15.88 -0.68
CA ARG A 191 -12.21 -17.03 -1.61
C ARG A 191 -13.56 -17.71 -1.61
N GLU A 192 -14.17 -17.89 -0.45
CA GLU A 192 -15.49 -18.50 -0.31
C GLU A 192 -16.56 -17.65 -1.01
N VAL A 193 -16.60 -16.34 -0.74
CA VAL A 193 -17.49 -15.39 -1.42
C VAL A 193 -17.25 -15.40 -2.93
N GLY A 194 -15.99 -15.32 -3.38
CA GLY A 194 -15.66 -15.36 -4.80
C GLY A 194 -16.08 -16.68 -5.49
N ARG A 195 -16.01 -17.81 -4.76
CA ARG A 195 -16.48 -19.11 -5.24
C ARG A 195 -18.00 -19.14 -5.36
N GLU A 196 -18.72 -18.65 -4.35
CA GLU A 196 -20.18 -18.57 -4.38
C GLU A 196 -20.68 -17.68 -5.51
N GLU A 197 -20.10 -16.48 -5.67
CA GLU A 197 -20.41 -15.57 -6.78
C GLU A 197 -20.14 -16.22 -8.14
N GLY A 198 -19.02 -16.94 -8.28
CA GLY A 198 -18.68 -17.69 -9.49
C GLY A 198 -19.68 -18.80 -9.81
N ILE A 199 -20.15 -19.54 -8.80
CA ILE A 199 -21.17 -20.58 -8.96
C ILE A 199 -22.51 -19.97 -9.38
N LEU A 200 -22.93 -18.86 -8.76
CA LEU A 200 -24.18 -18.17 -9.08
C LEU A 200 -24.14 -17.60 -10.50
N LEU A 201 -23.02 -16.97 -10.89
CA LEU A 201 -22.80 -16.46 -12.23
C LEU A 201 -22.89 -17.58 -13.28
N THR A 202 -22.23 -18.72 -13.02
CA THR A 202 -22.27 -19.89 -13.90
C THR A 202 -23.69 -20.42 -14.06
N LYS A 203 -24.44 -20.59 -12.96
CA LYS A 203 -25.85 -21.01 -13.01
C LYS A 203 -26.71 -20.05 -13.83
N LYS A 204 -26.50 -18.74 -13.69
CA LYS A 204 -27.24 -17.72 -14.44
C LYS A 204 -26.94 -17.79 -15.94
N VAL A 205 -25.66 -17.91 -16.31
CA VAL A 205 -25.22 -18.08 -17.71
C VAL A 205 -25.84 -19.32 -18.35
N LEU A 206 -25.80 -20.47 -17.65
CA LEU A 206 -26.39 -21.71 -18.14
C LEU A 206 -27.90 -21.61 -18.32
N LYS A 207 -28.61 -21.02 -17.35
CA LYS A 207 -30.06 -20.81 -17.44
C LYS A 207 -30.43 -19.99 -18.68
N LEU A 208 -29.79 -18.84 -18.87
CA LEU A 208 -30.05 -17.98 -20.03
C LEU A 208 -29.71 -18.68 -21.35
N SER A 209 -28.64 -19.48 -21.38
CA SER A 209 -28.29 -20.30 -22.55
C SER A 209 -29.37 -21.35 -22.85
N THR A 210 -29.92 -22.02 -21.84
CA THR A 210 -31.02 -22.98 -22.03
C THR A 210 -32.34 -22.32 -22.45
N GLU A 211 -32.55 -21.05 -22.09
CA GLU A 211 -33.68 -20.24 -22.53
C GLU A 211 -33.52 -19.69 -23.97
N GLY A 212 -32.41 -20.01 -24.64
CA GLY A 212 -32.17 -19.66 -26.05
C GLY A 212 -31.54 -18.28 -26.26
N TYR A 213 -31.01 -17.64 -25.22
CA TYR A 213 -30.34 -16.35 -25.34
C TYR A 213 -29.01 -16.50 -26.09
N THR A 214 -28.71 -15.53 -26.95
CA THR A 214 -27.41 -15.45 -27.63
C THR A 214 -26.29 -15.04 -26.68
N ILE A 215 -25.04 -15.38 -27.03
CA ILE A 215 -23.84 -15.01 -26.25
C ILE A 215 -23.80 -13.50 -25.94
N SER A 216 -24.17 -12.66 -26.91
CA SER A 216 -24.18 -11.20 -26.74
C SER A 216 -25.25 -10.73 -25.73
N GLN A 217 -26.43 -11.37 -25.73
CA GLN A 217 -27.48 -11.06 -24.75
C GLN A 217 -27.08 -11.51 -23.34
N ILE A 218 -26.49 -12.71 -23.21
CA ILE A 218 -26.00 -13.23 -21.91
C ILE A 218 -24.87 -12.34 -21.38
N SER A 219 -23.95 -11.90 -22.25
CA SER A 219 -22.87 -10.97 -21.90
C SER A 219 -23.42 -9.68 -21.29
N LYS A 220 -24.47 -9.11 -21.90
CA LYS A 220 -25.15 -7.92 -21.40
C LYS A 220 -25.82 -8.15 -20.05
N GLU A 221 -26.55 -9.26 -19.90
CA GLU A 221 -27.38 -9.55 -18.73
C GLU A 221 -26.59 -10.02 -17.50
N CYS A 222 -25.41 -10.61 -17.75
CA CYS A 222 -24.47 -11.03 -16.73
C CYS A 222 -23.34 -10.01 -16.51
N ASN A 223 -23.29 -8.94 -17.31
CA ASN A 223 -22.24 -7.91 -17.27
C ASN A 223 -20.82 -8.50 -17.33
N ILE A 224 -20.62 -9.46 -18.23
CA ILE A 224 -19.34 -10.14 -18.48
C ILE A 224 -19.04 -10.11 -19.97
N SER A 225 -17.77 -10.27 -20.35
CA SER A 225 -17.39 -10.30 -21.77
C SER A 225 -17.95 -11.54 -22.49
N GLU A 226 -18.19 -11.44 -23.80
CA GLU A 226 -18.62 -12.58 -24.62
C GLU A 226 -17.63 -13.76 -24.55
N ASP A 227 -16.32 -13.48 -24.43
CA ASP A 227 -15.30 -14.52 -24.24
C ASP A 227 -15.43 -15.25 -22.90
N GLN A 228 -15.83 -14.55 -21.83
CA GLN A 228 -16.13 -15.19 -20.54
C GLN A 228 -17.38 -16.06 -20.62
N VAL A 229 -18.41 -15.61 -21.34
CA VAL A 229 -19.62 -16.42 -21.59
C VAL A 229 -19.25 -17.70 -22.33
N LYS A 230 -18.46 -17.61 -23.42
CA LYS A 230 -18.00 -18.78 -24.20
C LYS A 230 -17.24 -19.76 -23.33
N LYS A 231 -16.24 -19.29 -22.56
CA LYS A 231 -15.46 -20.15 -21.66
C LYS A 231 -16.32 -20.90 -20.65
N ILE A 232 -17.32 -20.24 -20.06
CA ILE A 232 -18.24 -20.88 -19.10
C ILE A 232 -19.05 -21.98 -19.79
N LEU A 233 -19.54 -21.73 -21.00
CA LEU A 233 -20.32 -22.71 -21.76
C LEU A 233 -19.45 -23.88 -22.25
N GLU A 234 -18.26 -23.61 -22.79
CA GLU A 234 -17.28 -24.64 -23.21
C GLU A 234 -16.92 -25.58 -22.06
N GLN A 235 -16.62 -25.03 -20.88
CA GLN A 235 -16.32 -25.81 -19.68
C GLN A 235 -17.48 -26.69 -19.21
N TYR A 236 -18.73 -26.25 -19.42
CA TYR A 236 -19.91 -27.00 -18.98
C TYR A 236 -20.34 -28.06 -19.99
N TYR A 237 -20.24 -27.76 -21.29
CA TYR A 237 -20.65 -28.65 -22.36
C TYR A 237 -19.52 -29.59 -22.83
N ASN A 238 -18.30 -29.47 -22.28
CA ASN A 238 -17.12 -30.26 -22.68
C ASN A 238 -16.87 -30.20 -24.20
N ILE A 239 -16.88 -29.00 -24.78
CA ILE A 239 -16.52 -28.75 -26.19
C ILE A 239 -15.16 -28.05 -26.24
#